data_AF-A0A848ELN4-F1
#
_entry.id   AF-A0A848ELN4-F1
#
_cell.length_a   1.000
_cell.length_b   1.000
_cell.length_c   1.000
_cell.angle_alpha   90.00
_cell.angle_beta   90.00
_cell.angle_gamma   90.00
#
_symmetry.space_group_name_H-M   'P 1'
#
loop_
_entity.id
_entity.type
_entity.pdbx_description
1 polymer ?
#
loop_
_entity_poly.entity_id
_entity_poly.type
_entity_poly.pdbx_seq_one_letter_code
_entity_poly.pdbx_strand_id
1 'polypeptide(L)'
;MPIFILAIAIALAVLAVGALAQPASTISAAPAGDPAVVALRVIRENFSSDVCPRMNRANRAPDGSIRGTCSNGETFRIFTLSDRAVAMRCSAAAALGIEGC
;
A
#
# COMPACT_ATOMS: atom_id res chain seq x y z
N MET A 1 -62.15 -24.14 6.23
CA MET A 1 -60.76 -24.30 6.69
C MET A 1 -59.80 -23.57 5.73
N PRO A 2 -59.56 -22.25 5.84
CA PRO A 2 -58.52 -21.58 5.06
C PRO A 2 -57.66 -20.65 5.96
N ILE A 3 -57.02 -21.20 7.00
CA ILE A 3 -56.20 -20.41 7.95
C ILE A 3 -54.69 -20.76 7.84
N PHE A 4 -54.34 -21.83 7.11
CA PHE A 4 -52.97 -22.38 7.11
C PHE A 4 -52.02 -21.87 6.01
N ILE A 5 -52.44 -20.93 5.16
CA ILE A 5 -51.59 -20.47 4.03
C ILE A 5 -50.80 -19.18 4.34
N LEU A 6 -51.06 -18.53 5.49
CA LEU A 6 -50.51 -17.21 5.82
C LEU A 6 -49.22 -17.23 6.67
N ALA A 7 -48.46 -18.33 6.71
CA ALA A 7 -47.27 -18.45 7.57
C ALA A 7 -45.92 -18.54 6.80
N ILE A 8 -45.94 -18.55 5.47
CA ILE A 8 -44.73 -18.77 4.64
C ILE A 8 -44.17 -17.45 4.07
N ALA A 9 -44.77 -16.31 4.38
CA ALA A 9 -44.34 -15.01 3.84
C ALA A 9 -43.35 -14.22 4.73
N ILE A 10 -43.02 -14.70 5.94
CA ILE A 10 -42.20 -13.98 6.93
C ILE A 10 -40.88 -14.72 7.21
N ALA A 11 -40.30 -15.37 6.20
CA ALA A 11 -38.96 -15.96 6.28
C ALA A 11 -37.96 -15.29 5.32
N LEU A 12 -38.33 -14.14 4.73
CA LEU A 12 -37.54 -13.39 3.75
C LEU A 12 -37.05 -12.03 4.28
N ALA A 13 -36.83 -11.91 5.60
CA ALA A 13 -36.54 -10.63 6.26
C ALA A 13 -35.13 -10.53 6.88
N VAL A 14 -34.17 -11.38 6.49
CA VAL A 14 -32.79 -11.30 7.02
C VAL A 14 -31.75 -11.59 5.95
N LEU A 15 -31.80 -10.87 4.81
CA LEU A 15 -30.54 -10.59 4.10
C LEU A 15 -29.83 -9.49 4.88
N ALA A 16 -29.13 -9.94 5.93
CA ALA A 16 -28.11 -9.15 6.60
C ALA A 16 -27.09 -8.71 5.55
N VAL A 17 -27.23 -7.46 5.09
CA VAL A 17 -26.20 -6.76 4.32
C VAL A 17 -25.07 -6.49 5.31
N GLY A 18 -24.27 -7.53 5.58
CA GLY A 18 -22.99 -7.40 6.25
C GLY A 18 -22.08 -6.63 5.30
N ALA A 19 -22.07 -5.31 5.42
CA ALA A 19 -21.02 -4.49 4.85
C ALA A 19 -19.71 -4.97 5.46
N LEU A 20 -18.96 -5.78 4.70
CA LEU A 20 -17.59 -6.12 5.01
C LEU A 20 -16.81 -4.80 4.99
N ALA A 21 -16.63 -4.20 6.15
CA ALA A 21 -15.67 -3.12 6.33
C ALA A 21 -14.31 -3.71 6.00
N GLN A 22 -13.86 -3.52 4.76
CA GLN A 22 -12.51 -3.86 4.37
C GLN A 22 -11.59 -2.97 5.21
N PRO A 23 -10.58 -3.52 5.89
CA PRO A 23 -9.63 -2.70 6.63
C PRO A 23 -9.00 -1.73 5.64
N ALA A 24 -9.16 -0.43 5.89
CA ALA A 24 -8.51 0.58 5.08
C ALA A 24 -7.00 0.31 5.12
N SER A 25 -6.39 0.11 3.95
CA SER A 25 -4.96 -0.08 3.84
C SER A 25 -4.27 1.13 4.46
N THR A 26 -3.68 0.92 5.64
CA THR A 26 -3.08 2.01 6.39
C THR A 26 -1.69 2.24 5.84
N ILE A 27 -1.47 3.43 5.25
CA ILE A 27 -0.15 3.90 4.87
C ILE A 27 0.49 4.52 6.12
N SER A 28 1.67 4.04 6.48
CA SER A 28 2.43 4.54 7.62
C SER A 28 3.91 4.75 7.27
N ALA A 29 4.66 5.28 8.23
CA ALA A 29 6.07 5.63 8.06
C ALA A 29 6.91 4.43 7.60
N ALA A 30 7.99 4.71 6.88
CA ALA A 30 8.95 3.68 6.49
C ALA A 30 9.66 3.08 7.73
N PRO A 31 10.14 1.82 7.65
CA PRO A 31 10.87 1.19 8.75
C PRO A 31 12.01 2.06 9.29
N ALA A 32 12.25 2.01 10.60
CA ALA A 32 13.34 2.76 11.25
C ALA A 32 14.73 2.34 10.73
N GLY A 33 15.71 3.23 10.88
CA GLY A 33 17.10 3.01 10.49
C GLY A 33 17.61 4.02 9.46
N ASP A 34 18.85 3.78 8.99
CA ASP A 34 19.50 4.61 7.97
C ASP A 34 18.66 4.62 6.68
N PRO A 35 18.26 5.80 6.16
CA PRO A 35 17.38 5.88 5.00
C PRO A 35 17.92 5.17 3.75
N ALA A 36 19.23 5.23 3.49
CA ALA A 36 19.82 4.62 2.30
C ALA A 36 19.85 3.09 2.41
N VAL A 37 20.21 2.55 3.58
CA VAL A 37 20.19 1.11 3.86
C VAL A 37 18.77 0.56 3.80
N VAL A 38 17.82 1.22 4.46
CA VAL A 38 16.41 0.79 4.47
C VAL A 38 15.82 0.86 3.06
N ALA A 39 16.00 1.97 2.34
CA ALA A 39 15.45 2.12 1.00
C ALA A 39 15.98 1.06 0.04
N LEU A 40 17.30 0.83 0.01
CA LEU A 40 17.91 -0.14 -0.88
C LEU A 40 17.45 -1.57 -0.58
N ARG A 41 17.32 -1.92 0.71
CA ARG A 41 16.78 -3.22 1.14
C ARG A 41 15.35 -3.42 0.65
N VAL A 42 14.45 -2.48 0.96
CA VAL A 42 13.03 -2.59 0.60
C VAL A 42 12.83 -2.60 -0.92
N ILE A 43 13.61 -1.80 -1.67
CA ILE A 43 13.57 -1.84 -3.15
C ILE A 43 13.94 -3.23 -3.67
N ARG A 44 14.97 -3.88 -3.13
CA ARG A 44 15.39 -5.22 -3.55
C ARG A 44 14.38 -6.32 -3.16
N GLU A 45 13.57 -6.08 -2.15
CA GLU A 45 12.47 -6.98 -1.77
C GLU A 45 11.25 -6.83 -2.70
N ASN A 46 11.10 -5.68 -3.37
CA ASN A 46 9.95 -5.36 -4.23
C ASN A 46 10.27 -5.43 -5.74
N PHE A 47 11.55 -5.26 -6.12
CA PHE A 47 12.02 -5.17 -7.50
C PHE A 47 13.32 -5.95 -7.67
N SER A 48 13.65 -6.27 -8.91
CA SER A 48 14.94 -6.85 -9.26
C SER A 48 16.10 -5.87 -9.03
N SER A 49 17.29 -6.39 -8.75
CA SER A 49 18.46 -5.57 -8.37
C SER A 49 18.95 -4.62 -9.46
N ASP A 50 18.66 -4.91 -10.73
CA ASP A 50 18.98 -4.06 -11.88
C ASP A 50 18.16 -2.76 -11.92
N VAL A 51 16.97 -2.76 -11.30
CA VAL A 51 16.10 -1.58 -11.22
C VAL A 51 16.73 -0.48 -10.37
N CYS A 52 17.47 -0.83 -9.32
CA CYS A 52 18.24 0.09 -8.49
C CYS A 52 19.59 -0.53 -8.13
N PRO A 53 20.60 -0.45 -9.02
CA PRO A 53 21.90 -1.09 -8.78
C PRO A 53 22.59 -0.56 -7.52
N ARG A 54 22.48 0.75 -7.32
CA ARG A 54 23.04 1.47 -6.18
C ARG A 54 22.15 2.64 -5.79
N MET A 55 22.01 2.88 -4.48
CA MET A 55 21.37 4.07 -3.93
C MET A 55 22.38 5.22 -3.89
N ASN A 56 22.05 6.36 -4.51
CA ASN A 56 22.90 7.55 -4.47
C ASN A 56 22.52 8.49 -3.32
N ARG A 57 21.22 8.69 -3.11
CA ARG A 57 20.68 9.57 -2.07
C ARG A 57 19.41 8.96 -1.50
N ALA A 58 19.21 9.07 -0.20
CA ALA A 58 17.95 8.72 0.45
C ALA A 58 17.73 9.63 1.65
N ASN A 59 16.54 10.21 1.77
CA ASN A 59 16.16 11.10 2.85
C ASN A 59 14.79 10.72 3.39
N ARG A 60 14.62 10.78 4.71
CA ARG A 60 13.32 10.60 5.36
C ARG A 60 12.52 11.89 5.24
N ALA A 61 11.31 11.82 4.72
CA ALA A 61 10.38 12.93 4.59
C ALA A 61 9.64 13.19 5.92
N PRO A 62 8.97 14.34 6.08
CA PRO A 62 8.24 14.68 7.31
C PRO A 62 7.11 13.71 7.68
N ASP A 63 6.54 13.01 6.70
CA ASP A 63 5.54 11.95 6.91
C ASP A 63 6.16 10.60 7.34
N GLY A 64 7.48 10.54 7.50
CA GLY A 64 8.23 9.35 7.89
C GLY A 64 8.51 8.38 6.75
N SER A 65 8.01 8.62 5.53
CA SER A 65 8.42 7.88 4.33
C SER A 65 9.86 8.20 3.94
N ILE A 66 10.48 7.39 3.08
CA ILE A 66 11.84 7.65 2.57
C ILE A 66 11.75 7.91 1.07
N ARG A 67 12.35 9.02 0.61
CA ARG A 67 12.56 9.31 -0.80
C ARG A 67 14.00 8.97 -1.15
N GLY A 68 14.19 8.08 -2.12
CA GLY A 68 15.49 7.61 -2.58
C GLY A 68 15.69 7.82 -4.06
N THR A 69 16.91 8.15 -4.48
CA THR A 69 17.31 8.23 -5.89
C THR A 69 18.46 7.26 -6.14
N CYS A 70 18.25 6.37 -7.12
CA CYS A 70 19.21 5.36 -7.54
C CYS A 70 20.25 5.94 -8.51
N SER A 71 21.34 5.21 -8.73
CA SER A 71 22.44 5.63 -9.60
C SER A 71 22.07 5.76 -11.07
N ASN A 72 21.01 5.08 -11.50
CA ASN A 72 20.42 5.19 -12.84
C ASN A 72 19.41 6.35 -12.96
N GLY A 73 19.21 7.16 -11.91
CA GLY A 73 18.28 8.28 -11.89
C GLY A 73 16.85 7.93 -11.50
N GLU A 74 16.50 6.64 -11.38
CA GLU A 74 15.18 6.24 -10.89
C GLU A 74 14.97 6.72 -9.45
N THR A 75 13.78 7.25 -9.19
CA THR A 75 13.39 7.74 -7.86
C THR A 75 12.31 6.85 -7.29
N PHE A 76 12.43 6.56 -5.99
CA PHE A 76 11.54 5.71 -5.23
C PHE A 76 11.02 6.44 -4.00
N ARG A 77 9.78 6.13 -3.63
CA ARG A 77 9.24 6.43 -2.30
C ARG A 77 8.98 5.13 -1.57
N ILE A 78 9.45 5.05 -0.33
CA ILE A 78 9.37 3.88 0.53
C ILE A 78 8.50 4.23 1.72
N PHE A 79 7.54 3.39 2.04
CA PHE A 79 6.61 3.54 3.14
C PHE A 79 6.11 2.17 3.58
N THR A 80 5.28 2.12 4.61
CA THR A 80 4.67 0.87 5.09
C THR A 80 3.19 0.86 4.68
N LEU A 81 2.74 -0.24 4.10
CA LEU A 81 1.35 -0.48 3.71
C LEU A 81 0.89 -1.79 4.35
N SER A 82 -0.10 -1.71 5.26
CA SER A 82 -0.63 -2.89 5.96
C SER A 82 0.50 -3.75 6.59
N ASP A 83 1.36 -3.10 7.36
CA ASP A 83 2.53 -3.68 8.05
C ASP A 83 3.64 -4.24 7.15
N ARG A 84 3.58 -3.97 5.83
CA ARG A 84 4.62 -4.35 4.88
C ARG A 84 5.34 -3.14 4.33
N ALA A 85 6.67 -3.17 4.35
CA ALA A 85 7.47 -2.15 3.69
C ALA A 85 7.37 -2.31 2.17
N VAL A 86 6.96 -1.26 1.49
CA VAL A 86 6.79 -1.23 0.03
C VAL A 86 7.64 -0.13 -0.56
N ALA A 87 8.19 -0.41 -1.74
CA ALA A 87 8.85 0.59 -2.56
C ALA A 87 7.99 0.92 -3.78
N MET A 88 7.77 2.20 -4.01
CA MET A 88 6.99 2.71 -5.15
C MET A 88 7.92 3.46 -6.09
N ARG A 89 7.96 3.07 -7.37
CA ARG A 89 8.65 3.82 -8.42
C ARG A 89 7.89 5.10 -8.72
N CYS A 90 8.56 6.25 -8.60
CA CYS A 90 7.92 7.54 -8.83
C CYS A 90 7.47 7.73 -10.29
N SER A 91 8.21 7.15 -11.24
CA SER A 91 7.83 7.14 -12.67
C SER A 91 6.51 6.39 -12.90
N ALA A 92 6.33 5.24 -12.24
CA ALA A 92 5.08 4.48 -12.32
C ALA A 92 3.92 5.18 -11.60
N ALA A 93 4.18 5.78 -10.43
CA ALA A 93 3.19 6.56 -9.69
C ALA A 93 2.68 7.76 -10.51
N ALA A 94 3.60 8.50 -11.14
CA ALA A 94 3.26 9.63 -12.00
C ALA A 94 2.41 9.21 -13.21
N ALA A 95 2.70 8.06 -13.82
CA ALA A 95 1.88 7.51 -14.92
C ALA A 95 0.44 7.18 -14.50
N LEU A 96 0.20 6.97 -13.20
CA LEU A 96 -1.12 6.73 -12.61
C LEU A 96 -1.76 8.00 -12.01
N GLY A 97 -1.13 9.17 -12.17
CA GLY A 97 -1.62 10.44 -11.62
C GLY A 97 -1.45 10.57 -10.10
N ILE A 98 -0.59 9.76 -9.48
CA ILE A 98 -0.29 9.82 -8.05
C ILE A 98 0.80 10.87 -7.83
N GLU A 99 0.46 11.95 -7.14
CA GLU A 99 1.40 13.00 -6.74
C GLU A 99 2.15 12.64 -5.45
N GLY A 100 3.16 13.44 -5.11
CA GLY A 100 3.91 13.23 -3.86
C GLY A 100 4.97 12.14 -3.98
N CYS A 101 5.49 11.90 -5.17
CA CYS A 101 6.77 11.25 -5.37
C CYS A 101 7.79 12.28 -5.87
#